data_AF-A0A1D8A2H5-F1
#
_entry.id   AF-A0A1D8A2H5-F1
#
_cell.length_a   1.000
_cell.length_b   1.000
_cell.length_c   1.000
_cell.angle_alpha   90.00
_cell.angle_beta   90.00
_cell.angle_gamma   90.00
#
_symmetry.space_group_name_H-M   'P 1'
#
loop_
_entity.id
_entity.type
_entity.pdbx_description
1 polymer ?
#
loop_
_entity_poly.entity_id
_entity_poly.type
_entity_poly.pdbx_seq_one_letter_code
_entity_poly.pdbx_strand_id
1 'polypeptide(L)' 'MRDMDSILEIRKALNISQAEMADRLGLHQSSISRLERNEIVPDKRTMIAAQALLSASRTQSANA' A
#
# COMPACT_ATOMS: atom_id res chain seq x y z
N MET A 1 4.56 16.94 4.95
CA MET A 1 4.14 15.53 4.78
C MET A 1 5.25 14.87 3.99
N ARG A 2 5.95 13.86 4.52
CA ARG A 2 6.80 13.03 3.66
C ARG A 2 5.83 12.21 2.80
N ASP A 3 5.90 12.37 1.49
CA ASP A 3 5.20 11.46 0.59
C ASP A 3 5.71 10.04 0.89
N MET A 4 4.80 9.08 1.05
CA MET A 4 5.21 7.69 1.19
C MET A 4 5.53 7.17 -0.21
N ASP A 5 6.80 6.86 -0.44
CA ASP A 5 7.32 6.58 -1.78
C ASP A 5 7.33 5.07 -2.09
N SER A 6 6.95 4.23 -1.12
CA SER A 6 6.99 2.78 -1.25
C SER A 6 5.74 2.06 -0.77
N ILE A 7 5.49 0.89 -1.36
CA ILE A 7 4.44 -0.04 -0.92
C ILE A 7 4.61 -0.46 0.55
N LEU A 8 5.85 -0.63 1.00
CA LEU A 8 6.17 -1.01 2.37
C LEU A 8 5.70 0.03 3.39
N GLU A 9 6.00 1.30 3.14
CA GLU A 9 5.62 2.40 4.05
C GLU A 9 4.11 2.56 4.11
N ILE A 10 3.45 2.52 2.95
CA ILE A 10 1.99 2.60 2.87
C ILE A 10 1.34 1.45 3.65
N ARG A 11 1.78 0.20 3.43
CA ARG A 11 1.23 -0.97 4.13
C ARG A 11 1.42 -0.87 5.64
N LYS A 12 2.61 -0.47 6.10
CA LYS A 12 2.91 -0.29 7.52
C LYS A 12 2.04 0.81 8.14
N ALA A 13 1.81 1.90 7.43
CA ALA A 13 0.93 2.98 7.90
C ALA A 13 -0.54 2.56 7.98
N LEU A 14 -0.98 1.65 7.12
CA LEU A 14 -2.30 1.01 7.20
C LEU A 14 -2.39 -0.07 8.29
N ASN A 15 -1.26 -0.49 8.87
CA ASN A 15 -1.15 -1.58 9.85
C ASN A 15 -1.79 -2.90 9.38
N ILE A 16 -1.56 -3.27 8.12
CA ILE A 16 -2.11 -4.50 7.52
C ILE A 16 -1.01 -5.50 7.11
N SER A 17 -1.42 -6.76 6.96
CA SER A 17 -0.53 -7.83 6.46
C SER A 17 -0.22 -7.66 4.96
N GLN A 18 0.82 -8.34 4.47
CA GLN A 18 1.11 -8.35 3.02
C GLN A 18 -0.01 -9.01 2.21
N ALA A 19 -0.69 -10.02 2.78
CA ALA A 19 -1.82 -10.68 2.13
C ALA A 19 -3.01 -9.73 1.98
N GLU A 20 -3.38 -9.03 3.06
CA GLU A 20 -4.47 -8.04 3.03
C GLU A 20 -4.18 -6.90 2.03
N MET A 21 -2.94 -6.41 1.99
CA MET A 21 -2.54 -5.40 1.01
C MET A 21 -2.65 -5.92 -0.43
N ALA A 22 -2.30 -7.19 -0.65
CA ALA A 22 -2.41 -7.83 -1.94
C ALA A 22 -3.87 -7.94 -2.39
N ASP A 23 -4.75 -8.39 -1.49
CA ASP A 23 -6.19 -8.50 -1.75
C ASP A 23 -6.80 -7.13 -2.10
N ARG A 24 -6.42 -6.07 -1.38
CA ARG A 24 -6.89 -4.69 -1.65
C ARG A 24 -6.37 -4.11 -2.96
N LEU A 25 -5.21 -4.57 -3.43
CA LEU A 25 -4.61 -4.13 -4.70
C LEU A 25 -4.92 -5.06 -5.88
N GLY A 26 -5.59 -6.19 -5.66
CA GLY A 26 -5.80 -7.21 -6.69
C GLY A 26 -4.50 -7.86 -7.16
N LEU A 27 -3.51 -7.96 -6.28
CA LEU A 27 -2.20 -8.56 -6.54
C LEU A 27 -2.04 -9.87 -5.78
N HIS A 28 -1.02 -10.66 -6.13
CA HIS A 28 -0.62 -11.80 -5.32
C HIS A 28 0.27 -11.33 -4.16
N GLN A 29 0.19 -11.98 -2.99
CA GLN A 29 1.01 -11.62 -1.82
C GLN A 29 2.52 -11.69 -2.13
N SER A 30 2.94 -12.62 -2.99
CA SER A 30 4.33 -12.70 -3.45
C SER A 30 4.75 -11.45 -4.24
N SER A 31 3.85 -10.82 -5.00
CA SER A 31 4.13 -9.54 -5.67
C SER A 31 4.39 -8.44 -4.65
N ILE A 32 3.60 -8.35 -3.58
CA ILE A 32 3.83 -7.40 -2.48
C ILE A 32 5.20 -7.61 -1.85
N SER A 33 5.56 -8.87 -1.53
CA SER A 33 6.88 -9.19 -0.97
C SER A 33 8.05 -8.74 -1.87
N ARG A 34 7.94 -8.94 -3.21
CA ARG A 34 8.97 -8.52 -4.16
C ARG A 34 9.07 -7.00 -4.28
N LEU A 35 7.92 -6.31 -4.28
CA LEU A 35 7.85 -4.84 -4.27
C LEU A 35 8.50 -4.26 -3.02
N GLU A 36 8.20 -4.80 -1.83
CA GLU A 36 8.76 -4.33 -0.55
C GLU A 36 10.26 -4.58 -0.41
N ARG A 37 10.78 -5.61 -1.10
CA ARG A 37 12.21 -5.92 -1.17
C ARG A 37 12.93 -5.23 -2.34
N ASN A 38 12.24 -4.36 -3.08
CA ASN A 38 12.75 -3.66 -4.27
C ASN A 38 13.25 -4.60 -5.40
N GLU A 39 12.78 -5.85 -5.44
CA GLU A 39 13.12 -6.78 -6.53
C GLU A 39 12.38 -6.45 -7.82
N ILE A 40 11.25 -5.75 -7.71
CA ILE A 40 10.48 -5.20 -8.82
C ILE A 40 10.02 -3.79 -8.46
N VAL A 41 9.92 -2.93 -9.47
CA VAL A 41 9.43 -1.56 -9.31
C VAL A 41 7.91 -1.56 -9.42
N PRO A 42 7.17 -0.93 -8.47
CA PRO A 42 5.73 -0.79 -8.61
C PRO A 42 5.40 0.03 -9.85
N ASP A 43 4.43 -0.43 -10.63
CA ASP A 43 3.91 0.41 -11.69
C ASP A 43 3.12 1.61 -11.11
N LYS A 44 2.92 2.62 -11.96
CA LYS A 44 2.23 3.85 -11.56
C LYS A 44 0.81 3.59 -11.04
N ARG A 45 0.10 2.60 -11.59
CA ARG A 45 -1.28 2.28 -11.17
C ARG A 45 -1.30 1.69 -9.76
N THR A 46 -0.35 0.81 -9.45
CA THR A 46 -0.18 0.19 -8.13
C THR A 46 0.12 1.26 -7.09
N MET A 47 1.04 2.20 -7.37
CA MET A 47 1.34 3.30 -6.46
C MET A 47 0.13 4.22 -6.22
N ILE A 48 -0.61 4.58 -7.27
CA ILE A 48 -1.82 5.41 -7.15
C ILE A 48 -2.87 4.69 -6.30
N ALA A 49 -3.11 3.40 -6.53
CA ALA A 49 -4.07 2.61 -5.78
C ALA A 49 -3.68 2.49 -4.30
N ALA A 50 -2.40 2.23 -4.00
CA ALA A 50 -1.89 2.17 -2.64
C ALA A 50 -2.07 3.52 -1.90
N GLN A 51 -1.75 4.64 -2.55
CA GLN A 51 -1.93 5.97 -1.98
C GLN A 51 -3.41 6.31 -1.75
N ALA A 52 -4.30 5.86 -2.64
CA ALA A 52 -5.75 6.02 -2.48
C ALA A 52 -6.26 5.25 -1.26
N LEU A 53 -5.82 4.01 -1.05
CA LEU A 53 -6.17 3.21 0.15
C LEU A 53 -5.76 3.93 1.44
N LEU A 54 -4.55 4.46 1.47
CA LEU A 54 -4.05 5.22 2.62
C LEU A 54 -4.87 6.48 2.90
N SER A 55 -5.26 7.21 1.85
CA SER A 55 -6.05 8.44 1.97
C SER A 55 -7.48 8.15 2.44
N ALA A 56 -8.07 7.05 1.97
CA ALA A 56 -9.39 6.59 2.42
C ALA A 56 -9.40 6.18 3.90
N SER A 57 -8.36 5.50 4.39
CA SER A 57 -8.23 5.11 5.80
C SER A 57 -8.11 6.31 6.74
N ARG A 58 -7.36 7.35 6.35
CA ARG A 58 -7.22 8.59 7.14
C ARG A 58 -8.53 9.36 7.30
N THR A 59 -9.38 9.32 6.28
CA THR A 59 -10.68 10.01 6.31
C THR A 59 -11.65 9.35 7.30
N GLN A 60 -11.57 8.03 7.49
CA GLN A 60 -12.43 7.32 8.44
C GLN A 60 -12.07 7.61 9.90
N SER A 61 -10.80 7.86 10.22
CA SER A 61 -10.38 8.22 11.58
C SER A 61 -10.73 9.65 11.99
N ALA A 62 -11.08 10.53 11.05
CA ALA A 62 -11.44 11.93 11.34
C ALA A 62 -12.95 12.14 11.61
N ASN A 63 -13.78 11.11 11.41
CA ASN A 63 -15.24 11.16 11.58
C ASN A 63 -15.75 10.39 12.81
N ALA A 64 -14.86 10.04 13.75
CA ALA A 64 -15.19 9.38 15.02
C ALA A 64 -14.79 10.29 16.19
#